data_AF-A0A7C3FMJ3-F1
#
_entry.id   AF-A0A7C3FMJ3-F1
#
_cell.length_a   1.000
_cell.length_b   1.000
_cell.length_c   1.000
_cell.angle_alpha   90.00
_cell.angle_beta   90.00
_cell.angle_gamma   90.00
#
_symmetry.space_group_name_H-M   'P 1'
#
loop_
_entity.id
_entity.type
_entity.pdbx_description
1 polymer ?
#
loop_
_entity_poly.entity_id
_entity_poly.type
_entity_poly.pdbx_seq_one_letter_code
_entity_poly.pdbx_strand_id
1 'polypeptide(L)'
;MTLTLGKDRPATILDKEEITIVQFVKKLMRRRNRVPTQMAVDLGVSHPTVFRWLSGEDVPSTASCRRLAEYSGVPVEKILAMAGHLPKVIPTAPVEWPEFREYIQKKYPNELDNDLIDIVGELIERRRRKEPKD
;
A
#
# COMPACT_ATOMS: atom_id res chain seq x y z
N MET A 1 28.92 7.53 -14.20
CA MET A 1 29.20 6.37 -13.33
C MET A 1 27.85 5.80 -12.93
N THR A 2 27.47 4.64 -13.47
CA THR A 2 26.13 4.04 -13.31
C THR A 2 26.04 3.35 -11.96
N LEU A 3 25.18 3.85 -11.06
CA LEU A 3 25.02 3.33 -9.71
C LEU A 3 23.76 2.49 -9.62
N THR A 4 23.94 1.17 -9.72
CA THR A 4 22.85 0.23 -9.45
C THR A 4 22.65 0.09 -7.94
N LEU A 5 21.39 0.21 -7.52
CA LEU A 5 21.00 -0.09 -6.15
C LEU A 5 21.11 -1.62 -5.96
N GLY A 6 22.25 -2.04 -5.41
CA GLY A 6 22.63 -3.38 -4.95
C GLY A 6 21.53 -4.44 -4.93
N LYS A 7 21.73 -5.46 -5.76
CA LYS A 7 20.91 -6.66 -5.96
C LYS A 7 20.84 -7.62 -4.75
N ASP A 8 21.70 -7.43 -3.75
CA ASP A 8 21.99 -8.44 -2.70
C ASP A 8 21.41 -8.13 -1.31
N ARG A 9 20.21 -7.55 -1.25
CA ARG A 9 19.40 -7.72 -0.04
C ARG A 9 17.97 -7.99 -0.47
N PRO A 10 17.42 -9.21 -0.26
CA PRO A 10 15.98 -9.35 -0.32
C PRO A 10 15.47 -8.36 0.71
N ALA A 11 14.80 -7.30 0.24
CA ALA A 11 14.00 -6.48 1.12
C ALA A 11 13.05 -7.47 1.78
N THR A 12 13.30 -7.79 3.05
CA THR A 12 12.26 -8.26 3.93
C THR A 12 11.25 -7.12 3.92
N ILE A 13 10.34 -7.17 2.96
CA ILE A 13 9.22 -6.25 2.86
C ILE A 13 8.47 -6.53 4.14
N LEU A 14 8.67 -5.63 5.09
CA LEU A 14 7.95 -5.50 6.34
C LEU A 14 6.57 -6.13 6.18
N ASP A 15 6.29 -7.12 7.02
CA ASP A 15 4.98 -7.67 7.31
C ASP A 15 4.06 -6.53 7.78
N LYS A 16 3.64 -5.67 6.84
CA LYS A 16 2.51 -4.79 7.03
C LYS A 16 1.32 -5.73 7.04
N GLU A 17 0.95 -6.18 8.25
CA GLU A 17 -0.24 -7.00 8.50
C GLU A 17 -1.34 -6.61 7.51
N GLU A 18 -1.59 -7.49 6.55
CA GLU A 18 -2.57 -7.24 5.52
C GLU A 18 -3.94 -7.15 6.18
N ILE A 19 -4.56 -5.96 6.07
CA ILE A 19 -5.85 -5.72 6.71
C ILE A 19 -6.91 -6.47 5.92
N THR A 20 -7.63 -7.39 6.57
CA THR A 20 -8.76 -8.10 5.95
C THR A 20 -9.95 -7.16 5.74
N ILE A 21 -10.88 -7.50 4.84
CA ILE A 21 -12.09 -6.70 4.64
C ILE A 21 -12.89 -6.50 5.95
N VAL A 22 -12.93 -7.51 6.82
CA VAL A 22 -13.57 -7.43 8.14
C VAL A 22 -12.88 -6.38 9.02
N GLN A 23 -11.56 -6.44 9.11
CA GLN A 23 -10.77 -5.47 9.88
C GLN A 23 -10.89 -4.06 9.30
N PHE A 24 -10.96 -3.94 7.97
CA PHE A 24 -11.18 -2.68 7.28
C PHE A 24 -12.53 -2.05 7.66
N VAL A 25 -13.62 -2.81 7.57
CA VAL A 25 -14.97 -2.33 7.94
C VAL A 25 -14.99 -1.92 9.42
N LYS A 26 -14.41 -2.71 10.32
CA LYS A 26 -14.29 -2.36 11.76
C LYS A 26 -13.51 -1.05 11.98
N LYS A 27 -12.38 -0.87 11.29
CA LYS A 27 -11.57 0.37 11.37
C LYS A 27 -12.33 1.57 10.81
N LEU A 28 -13.06 1.39 9.71
CA LEU A 28 -13.86 2.43 9.07
C LEU A 28 -14.99 2.93 10.00
N MET A 29 -15.71 2.01 10.64
CA MET A 29 -16.73 2.34 11.65
C MET A 29 -16.15 3.17 12.81
N ARG A 30 -15.00 2.76 13.35
CA ARG A 30 -14.33 3.49 14.44
C ARG A 30 -13.93 4.89 14.00
N ARG A 31 -13.32 5.04 12.81
CA ARG A 31 -12.89 6.34 12.27
C ARG A 31 -14.04 7.30 12.03
N ARG A 32 -15.22 6.79 11.65
CA ARG A 32 -16.42 7.60 11.38
C ARG A 32 -17.35 7.73 12.58
N ASN A 33 -17.01 7.10 13.72
CA ASN A 33 -17.85 7.02 14.90
C ASN A 33 -19.28 6.53 14.55
N ARG A 34 -19.37 5.38 13.88
CA ARG A 34 -20.61 4.78 13.41
C ARG A 34 -20.83 3.38 13.98
N VAL A 35 -22.07 3.09 14.35
CA VAL A 35 -22.54 1.74 14.68
C VAL A 35 -23.00 1.00 13.41
N PRO A 36 -23.12 -0.35 13.41
CA PRO A 36 -23.42 -1.12 12.20
C PRO A 36 -24.71 -0.69 11.49
N THR A 37 -25.76 -0.37 12.24
CA THR A 37 -27.03 0.15 11.72
C THR A 37 -26.86 1.46 10.97
N GLN A 38 -26.16 2.43 11.57
CA GLN A 38 -25.92 3.72 10.93
C GLN A 38 -25.05 3.57 9.68
N MET A 39 -24.02 2.72 9.73
CA MET A 39 -23.18 2.46 8.57
C MET A 39 -23.96 1.79 7.43
N ALA A 40 -24.90 0.90 7.75
CA ALA A 40 -25.77 0.29 6.74
C ALA A 40 -26.62 1.35 6.02
N VAL A 41 -27.18 2.29 6.78
CA VAL A 41 -27.93 3.44 6.23
C VAL A 41 -27.03 4.32 5.37
N ASP A 42 -25.86 4.71 5.89
CA ASP A 42 -24.89 5.55 5.19
C ASP A 42 -24.42 4.90 3.86
N LEU A 43 -24.30 3.58 3.82
CA LEU A 43 -23.91 2.81 2.64
C LEU A 43 -25.09 2.42 1.73
N GLY A 44 -26.33 2.67 2.15
CA GLY A 44 -27.53 2.24 1.40
C GLY A 44 -27.63 0.72 1.24
N VAL A 45 -27.22 -0.05 2.25
CA VAL A 45 -27.33 -1.52 2.29
C VAL A 45 -28.17 -1.97 3.49
N SER A 46 -28.61 -3.23 3.48
CA SER A 46 -29.39 -3.76 4.61
C SER A 46 -28.52 -3.93 5.86
N HIS A 47 -29.11 -3.75 7.05
CA HIS A 47 -28.40 -3.98 8.31
C HIS A 47 -27.82 -5.40 8.45
N PRO A 48 -28.55 -6.48 8.08
CA PRO A 48 -27.99 -7.83 8.07
C PRO A 48 -26.74 -7.96 7.18
N THR A 49 -26.69 -7.25 6.05
CA THR A 49 -25.54 -7.28 5.14
C THR A 49 -24.26 -6.80 5.83
N VAL A 50 -24.31 -5.65 6.53
CA VAL A 50 -23.15 -5.13 7.26
C VAL A 50 -22.76 -6.08 8.41
N PHE A 51 -23.73 -6.68 9.08
CA PHE A 51 -23.44 -7.65 10.15
C PHE A 51 -22.69 -8.88 9.64
N ARG A 52 -23.13 -9.46 8.51
CA ARG A 52 -22.45 -10.62 7.88
C ARG A 52 -21.02 -10.30 7.46
N TRP A 53 -20.76 -9.07 6.99
CA TRP A 53 -19.39 -8.62 6.70
C TRP A 53 -18.53 -8.51 7.96
N LEU A 54 -19.12 -8.09 9.08
CA LEU A 54 -18.41 -7.94 10.35
C LEU A 54 -18.13 -9.27 11.05
N SER A 55 -18.99 -10.27 10.85
CA SER A 55 -18.79 -11.65 11.31
C SER A 55 -17.87 -12.46 10.39
N GLY A 56 -17.67 -12.00 9.15
CA GLY A 56 -16.92 -12.73 8.12
C GLY A 56 -17.71 -13.86 7.47
N GLU A 57 -19.03 -13.91 7.68
CA GLU A 57 -19.95 -14.87 7.07
C GLU A 57 -20.17 -14.58 5.58
N ASP A 58 -20.05 -13.32 5.19
CA ASP A 58 -20.21 -12.88 3.79
C ASP A 58 -19.16 -11.83 3.44
N VAL A 59 -18.89 -11.69 2.14
CA VAL A 59 -17.93 -10.75 1.58
C VAL A 59 -18.68 -9.69 0.77
N PRO A 60 -18.34 -8.39 0.88
CA PRO A 60 -18.98 -7.36 0.07
C PRO A 60 -18.87 -7.67 -1.42
N SER A 61 -19.99 -7.62 -2.15
CA SER A 61 -19.98 -7.71 -3.61
C SER A 61 -19.21 -6.55 -4.25
N THR A 62 -18.86 -6.65 -5.53
CA THR A 62 -18.15 -5.58 -6.25
C THR A 62 -18.89 -4.24 -6.21
N ALA A 63 -20.22 -4.25 -6.27
CA ALA A 63 -21.06 -3.05 -6.11
C ALA A 63 -20.94 -2.46 -4.69
N SER A 64 -20.95 -3.31 -3.66
CA SER A 64 -20.75 -2.88 -2.28
C SER A 64 -19.32 -2.41 -2.00
N CYS A 65 -18.31 -2.99 -2.66
CA CYS A 65 -16.93 -2.49 -2.62
C CYS A 65 -16.82 -1.07 -3.17
N ARG A 66 -17.53 -0.73 -4.25
CA ARG A 66 -17.59 0.64 -4.78
C ARG A 66 -18.19 1.62 -3.76
N ARG A 67 -19.31 1.24 -3.14
CA ARG A 67 -19.92 2.06 -2.07
C ARG A 67 -18.98 2.25 -0.89
N LEU A 68 -18.27 1.20 -0.47
CA LEU A 68 -17.25 1.30 0.56
C LEU A 68 -16.09 2.21 0.14
N ALA A 69 -15.69 2.20 -1.13
CA ALA A 69 -14.63 3.05 -1.67
C ALA A 69 -15.02 4.52 -1.61
N GLU A 70 -16.20 4.85 -2.14
CA GLU A 70 -16.80 6.19 -2.10
C GLU A 70 -16.96 6.68 -0.65
N TYR A 71 -17.52 5.83 0.21
CA TYR A 71 -17.76 6.19 1.60
C TYR A 71 -16.46 6.38 2.39
N SER A 72 -15.42 5.58 2.14
CA SER A 72 -14.15 5.61 2.89
C SER A 72 -13.07 6.52 2.32
N GLY A 73 -13.15 6.90 1.04
CA GLY A 73 -12.10 7.58 0.29
C GLY A 73 -10.91 6.67 -0.09
N VAL A 74 -11.03 5.35 0.06
CA VAL A 74 -10.01 4.38 -0.32
C VAL A 74 -10.25 3.94 -1.77
N PRO A 75 -9.21 3.82 -2.62
CA PRO A 75 -9.35 3.33 -3.98
C PRO A 75 -10.07 1.98 -4.05
N VAL A 76 -11.01 1.84 -4.99
CA VAL A 76 -11.87 0.66 -5.10
C VAL A 76 -11.06 -0.62 -5.32
N GLU A 77 -9.93 -0.54 -6.01
CA GLU A 77 -9.04 -1.66 -6.30
C GLU A 77 -8.48 -2.27 -5.01
N LYS A 78 -8.15 -1.44 -4.02
CA LYS A 78 -7.67 -1.91 -2.71
C LYS A 78 -8.77 -2.64 -1.96
N ILE A 79 -10.01 -2.13 -2.02
CA ILE A 79 -11.15 -2.77 -1.35
C ILE A 79 -11.51 -4.08 -2.04
N LEU A 80 -11.52 -4.10 -3.37
CA LEU A 80 -11.72 -5.32 -4.16
C LEU A 80 -10.65 -6.37 -3.87
N ALA A 81 -9.38 -5.97 -3.74
CA ALA A 81 -8.30 -6.87 -3.34
C ALA A 81 -8.49 -7.40 -1.90
N MET A 82 -8.87 -6.55 -0.95
CA MET A 82 -9.18 -6.98 0.44
C MET A 82 -10.38 -7.93 0.51
N ALA A 83 -11.35 -7.76 -0.39
CA ALA A 83 -12.52 -8.62 -0.54
C ALA A 83 -12.25 -9.87 -1.41
N GLY A 84 -11.05 -10.04 -1.97
CA GLY A 84 -10.71 -11.21 -2.79
C GLY A 84 -11.28 -11.19 -4.22
N HIS A 85 -11.87 -10.08 -4.67
CA HIS A 85 -12.38 -9.93 -6.04
C HIS A 85 -11.29 -9.63 -7.07
N LEU A 86 -10.14 -9.16 -6.62
CA LEU A 86 -8.96 -8.94 -7.45
C LEU A 86 -7.76 -9.67 -6.85
N PRO A 87 -6.88 -10.24 -7.69
CA PRO A 87 -5.56 -10.65 -7.23
C PRO A 87 -4.91 -9.43 -6.60
N LYS A 88 -4.34 -9.60 -5.40
CA LYS A 88 -3.66 -8.52 -4.70
C LYS A 88 -2.57 -8.01 -5.64
N VAL A 89 -2.75 -6.81 -6.18
CA VAL A 89 -1.70 -6.11 -6.91
C VAL A 89 -0.70 -5.69 -5.83
N ILE A 90 0.19 -6.62 -5.48
CA ILE A 90 1.48 -6.25 -4.92
C ILE A 90 2.05 -5.31 -5.97
N PRO A 91 2.32 -4.02 -5.68
CA PRO A 91 3.14 -3.23 -6.57
C PRO A 91 4.42 -4.04 -6.66
N THR A 92 4.62 -4.74 -7.77
CA THR A 92 5.83 -5.47 -8.02
C THR A 92 6.89 -4.41 -7.91
N ALA A 93 7.69 -4.46 -6.84
CA ALA A 93 8.93 -3.71 -6.81
C ALA A 93 9.57 -4.01 -8.16
N PRO A 94 9.96 -2.99 -8.94
CA PRO A 94 10.46 -3.25 -10.28
C PRO A 94 11.53 -4.32 -10.16
N VAL A 95 11.37 -5.39 -10.95
CA VAL A 95 12.21 -6.60 -10.94
C VAL A 95 13.69 -6.23 -11.09
N GLU A 96 13.94 -5.05 -11.67
CA GLU A 96 15.19 -4.33 -11.68
C GLU A 96 15.03 -3.04 -10.88
N TRP A 97 15.85 -2.88 -9.85
CA TRP A 97 15.98 -1.59 -9.19
C TRP A 97 16.54 -0.59 -10.21
N PRO A 98 15.83 0.52 -10.49
CA PRO A 98 16.37 1.54 -11.38
C PRO A 98 17.69 2.08 -10.84
N GLU A 99 18.51 2.66 -11.72
CA GLU A 99 19.73 3.32 -11.26
C GLU A 99 19.38 4.37 -10.19
N PHE A 100 20.24 4.51 -9.20
CA PHE A 100 20.04 5.43 -8.07
C PHE A 100 19.62 6.83 -8.52
N ARG A 101 20.23 7.31 -9.61
CA ARG A 101 19.93 8.59 -10.25
C ARG A 101 18.49 8.64 -10.79
N GLU A 102 18.06 7.63 -11.54
CA GLU A 102 16.71 7.57 -12.11
C GLU A 102 15.62 7.51 -11.02
N TYR A 103 15.88 6.72 -9.96
CA TYR A 103 14.94 6.62 -8.83
C TYR A 103 14.73 7.97 -8.15
N ILE A 104 15.81 8.69 -7.85
CA ILE A 104 15.73 9.96 -7.15
C ILE A 104 15.10 11.04 -8.02
N GLN A 105 15.48 11.13 -9.29
CA GLN A 105 14.89 12.11 -10.22
C GLN A 105 13.38 11.92 -10.37
N LYS A 106 12.91 10.67 -10.41
CA LYS A 106 11.48 10.39 -10.47
C LYS A 106 10.74 10.73 -9.17
N LYS A 107 11.36 10.48 -8.02
CA LYS A 107 10.71 10.59 -6.71
C LYS A 107 10.77 12.00 -6.11
N TYR A 108 11.84 12.73 -6.42
CA TYR A 108 12.15 14.04 -5.84
C TYR A 108 12.58 15.05 -6.92
N PRO A 109 11.77 15.29 -7.96
CA PRO A 109 12.18 16.09 -9.12
C PRO A 109 12.53 17.55 -8.82
N ASN A 110 12.03 18.10 -7.70
CA ASN A 110 12.17 19.52 -7.34
C ASN A 110 12.99 19.75 -6.06
N GLU A 111 13.42 18.68 -5.38
CA GLU A 111 14.08 18.76 -4.06
C GLU A 111 15.56 18.39 -4.13
N LEU A 112 15.96 17.63 -5.14
CA LEU A 112 17.33 17.14 -5.30
C LEU A 112 17.84 17.51 -6.70
N ASP A 113 18.77 18.45 -6.74
CA ASP A 113 19.52 18.77 -7.96
C ASP A 113 20.61 17.73 -8.25
N ASN A 114 21.22 17.85 -9.44
CA ASN A 114 22.22 16.88 -9.88
C ASN A 114 23.45 16.82 -8.97
N ASP A 115 23.85 17.94 -8.38
CA ASP A 115 25.04 18.02 -7.52
C ASP A 115 24.81 17.25 -6.21
N LEU A 116 23.63 17.43 -5.60
CA LEU A 116 23.22 16.68 -4.41
C LEU A 116 23.09 15.18 -4.71
N ILE A 117 22.54 14.82 -5.87
CA ILE A 117 22.45 13.42 -6.30
C ILE A 117 23.84 12.79 -6.39
N ASP A 118 24.81 13.49 -6.95
CA ASP A 118 26.18 12.99 -7.11
C ASP A 118 26.90 12.85 -5.76
N ILE A 119 26.76 13.82 -4.86
CA ILE A 119 27.34 13.75 -3.51
C ILE A 119 26.79 12.54 -2.74
N VAL A 120 25.47 12.34 -2.76
CA VAL A 120 24.85 11.20 -2.06
C VAL A 120 25.28 9.88 -2.71
N GLY A 121 25.35 9.83 -4.05
CA GLY A 121 25.86 8.67 -4.79
C GLY A 121 27.28 8.28 -4.36
N GLU A 122 28.18 9.25 -4.25
CA GLU A 122 29.55 9.02 -3.77
C GLU A 122 29.59 8.54 -2.31
N LEU A 123 28.76 9.11 -1.43
CA LEU A 123 28.70 8.72 -0.02
C LEU A 123 28.25 7.26 0.16
N ILE A 124 27.25 6.84 -0.61
CA ILE A 124 26.77 5.44 -0.62
C ILE A 124 27.89 4.49 -1.05
N GLU A 125 28.61 4.82 -2.12
CA GLU A 125 29.71 4.00 -2.62
C GLU A 125 30.89 3.93 -1.67
N ARG A 126 31.26 5.07 -1.05
CA ARG A 126 32.30 5.10 -0.02
C ARG A 126 31.91 4.24 1.18
N ARG A 127 30.63 4.17 1.54
CA ARG A 127 30.15 3.29 2.61
C ARG A 127 30.23 1.82 2.23
N ARG A 128 29.80 1.44 1.02
CA ARG A 128 29.90 0.06 0.52
C ARG A 128 31.33 -0.46 0.47
N ARG A 129 32.28 0.37 0.04
CA ARG A 129 33.70 0.01 0.03
C ARG A 129 34.30 -0.19 1.42
N LYS A 130 33.67 0.36 2.46
CA LYS A 130 34.13 0.24 3.87
C LYS A 130 33.46 -0.89 4.63
N GLU A 131 32.40 -1.51 4.11
CA GLU A 131 31.81 -2.72 4.71
C GLU A 131 32.71 -3.92 4.37
N PRO A 132 33.31 -4.62 5.35
CA PRO A 132 34.00 -5.88 5.07
C PRO A 132 32.99 -6.87 4.48
N LYS A 133 33.40 -7.55 3.41
CA LYS A 133 32.68 -8.71 2.89
C LYS A 133 32.99 -9.89 3.83
N ASP A 134 32.13 -10.11 4.82
CA ASP A 134 32.03 -11.39 5.53
C ASP A 134 31.29 -12.42 4.67
#